data_AF-A0A937V163-F1
#
_entry.id   AF-A0A937V163-F1
#
_cell.length_a   1.000
_cell.length_b   1.000
_cell.length_c   1.000
_cell.angle_alpha   90.00
_cell.angle_beta   90.00
_cell.angle_gamma   90.00
#
_symmetry.space_group_name_H-M   'P 1'
#
loop_
_entity.id
_entity.type
_entity.pdbx_description
1 polymer ?
#
loop_
_entity_poly.entity_id
_entity_poly.type
_entity_poly.pdbx_seq_one_letter_code
_entity_poly.pdbx_strand_id
1 'polypeptide(L)'
;MIIAVFCRMRYGQNNREQGFEPLVCTSQEPETLYFRFNLTALSDLTMTLMAGASGDADIYLYRDSNSNGTIDKGEMLRSSINDGNQESLSLTGLATGTYYALIKQYSGTTNYTVSLTADAAGETLTDARNLGTLSGNRTFKDYVGTSALDDFYRFQLDSASNVNFSLTNLSADADLYLVQDFNFNGRVEDGEAIAWSTRTDSTSETISLQGLAAGSYYLRVSQYEGNTNYTLNSSAVSAEPGNTIGNAAELGVLTGQQVIRDAVSRTDTQDFFSLRLSATSNLTLDLT
;
A
#
# COMPACT_ATOMS: atom_id res chain seq x y z
N MET A 1 -6.24 13.61 19.01
CA MET A 1 -7.10 14.82 18.96
C MET A 1 -6.55 15.75 17.91
N ILE A 2 -7.13 15.74 16.70
CA ILE A 2 -6.76 16.65 15.61
C ILE A 2 -7.97 17.54 15.34
N ILE A 3 -7.79 18.85 15.44
CA ILE A 3 -8.82 19.83 15.07
C ILE A 3 -8.56 20.22 13.61
N ALA A 4 -9.23 19.55 12.68
CA ALA A 4 -9.18 19.86 11.26
C ALA A 4 -10.37 20.76 10.89
N VAL A 5 -10.11 21.94 10.31
CA VAL A 5 -11.15 22.87 9.85
C VAL A 5 -10.66 23.55 8.56
N PHE A 6 -11.62 23.85 7.68
CA PHE A 6 -11.50 24.62 6.42
C PHE A 6 -11.06 23.86 5.15
N CYS A 7 -11.25 24.54 4.01
CA CYS A 7 -10.89 24.14 2.64
C CYS A 7 -10.28 25.39 1.95
N ARG A 8 -10.17 25.65 0.64
CA ARG A 8 -10.76 25.11 -0.61
C ARG A 8 -9.81 25.42 -1.78
N MET A 9 -9.83 24.65 -2.88
CA MET A 9 -9.03 24.95 -4.08
C MET A 9 -9.62 26.11 -4.92
N ARG A 10 -8.73 26.89 -5.56
CA ARG A 10 -9.02 27.62 -6.80
C ARG A 10 -8.17 27.06 -7.94
N TYR A 11 -8.70 27.10 -9.16
CA TYR A 11 -8.05 26.55 -10.35
C TYR A 11 -6.82 27.37 -10.77
N GLY A 12 -5.67 26.70 -10.85
CA GLY A 12 -4.42 27.20 -11.39
C GLY A 12 -3.54 26.01 -11.76
N GLN A 13 -2.95 26.01 -12.95
CA GLN A 13 -2.21 24.83 -13.43
C GLN A 13 -0.83 24.74 -12.79
N ASN A 14 -0.53 23.62 -12.11
CA ASN A 14 0.71 22.84 -12.30
C ASN A 14 0.68 21.50 -11.53
N ASN A 15 1.60 20.61 -11.91
CA ASN A 15 1.62 19.19 -11.53
C ASN A 15 2.27 18.89 -10.16
N ARG A 16 1.93 17.71 -9.61
CA ARG A 16 2.60 16.93 -8.54
C ARG A 16 2.53 17.48 -7.11
N GLU A 17 1.87 16.71 -6.24
CA GLU A 17 2.52 16.02 -5.11
C GLU A 17 1.57 14.94 -4.52
N GLN A 18 2.03 14.13 -3.55
CA GLN A 18 1.27 13.02 -2.97
C GLN A 18 0.96 13.24 -1.48
N GLY A 19 -0.30 13.51 -1.14
CA GLY A 19 -0.71 13.71 0.26
C GLY A 19 -2.21 13.95 0.42
N PHE A 20 -2.69 13.85 1.66
CA PHE A 20 -3.98 14.40 2.08
C PHE A 20 -3.73 15.83 2.59
N GLU A 21 -3.69 16.80 1.68
CA GLU A 21 -3.38 18.20 2.00
C GLU A 21 -4.57 18.95 2.63
N PRO A 22 -4.44 19.52 3.85
CA PRO A 22 -5.45 20.39 4.44
C PRO A 22 -5.36 21.81 3.86
N LEU A 23 -6.50 22.41 3.52
CA LEU A 23 -6.60 23.74 2.92
C LEU A 23 -7.21 24.76 3.89
N VAL A 24 -6.84 26.04 3.76
CA VAL A 24 -7.29 27.14 4.63
C VAL A 24 -7.97 28.25 3.79
N CYS A 25 -9.15 28.74 4.22
CA CYS A 25 -9.91 29.82 3.58
C CYS A 25 -10.71 30.65 4.60
N THR A 26 -11.07 31.87 4.18
CA THR A 26 -11.91 32.83 4.93
C THR A 26 -13.32 32.96 4.30
N SER A 27 -14.25 33.57 5.02
CA SER A 27 -15.69 33.41 4.79
C SER A 27 -16.35 34.47 3.89
N GLN A 28 -16.91 34.03 2.75
CA GLN A 28 -18.11 34.58 2.11
C GLN A 28 -18.72 33.53 1.15
N GLU A 29 -20.04 33.61 0.93
CA GLU A 29 -20.91 32.63 0.24
C GLU A 29 -21.15 31.26 0.93
N PRO A 30 -22.37 30.67 0.81
CA PRO A 30 -22.72 29.37 1.40
C PRO A 30 -22.25 28.21 0.51
N GLU A 31 -20.93 28.04 0.39
CA GLU A 31 -20.35 27.10 -0.58
C GLU A 31 -20.52 25.63 -0.19
N THR A 32 -21.11 24.84 -1.09
CA THR A 32 -21.15 23.38 -0.98
C THR A 32 -19.73 22.80 -0.98
N LEU A 33 -19.43 21.98 0.04
CA LEU A 33 -18.09 21.46 0.34
C LEU A 33 -17.95 19.99 -0.09
N TYR A 34 -16.99 19.74 -0.97
CA TYR A 34 -16.62 18.41 -1.44
C TYR A 34 -15.18 18.08 -1.04
N PHE A 35 -14.98 16.92 -0.42
CA PHE A 35 -13.68 16.30 -0.24
C PHE A 35 -13.32 15.52 -1.51
N ARG A 36 -12.24 15.90 -2.19
CA ARG A 36 -11.73 15.18 -3.36
C ARG A 36 -10.61 14.23 -2.92
N PHE A 37 -10.67 12.98 -3.34
CA PHE A 37 -9.62 11.98 -3.14
C PHE A 37 -9.40 11.15 -4.42
N ASN A 38 -8.37 10.30 -4.43
CA ASN A 38 -8.08 9.41 -5.56
C ASN A 38 -7.78 8.00 -5.06
N LEU A 39 -8.34 6.99 -5.71
CA LEU A 39 -7.96 5.59 -5.51
C LEU A 39 -6.88 5.22 -6.53
N THR A 40 -5.74 4.71 -6.04
CA THR A 40 -4.54 4.36 -6.83
C THR A 40 -4.42 2.88 -7.13
N ALA A 41 -5.29 2.05 -6.55
CA ALA A 41 -5.56 0.67 -6.94
C ALA A 41 -7.09 0.45 -7.00
N LEU A 42 -7.51 -0.79 -7.26
CA LEU A 42 -8.84 -1.26 -6.87
C LEU A 42 -8.89 -1.21 -5.33
N SER A 43 -9.96 -0.70 -4.74
CA SER A 43 -10.05 -0.57 -3.27
C SER A 43 -11.47 -0.77 -2.75
N ASP A 44 -11.57 -1.41 -1.60
CA ASP A 44 -12.72 -1.29 -0.73
C ASP A 44 -12.63 0.07 -0.01
N LEU A 45 -13.76 0.76 0.14
CA LEU A 45 -13.83 2.09 0.73
C LEU A 45 -14.91 2.10 1.81
N THR A 46 -14.49 2.37 3.04
CA THR A 46 -15.39 2.73 4.13
C THR A 46 -15.25 4.22 4.45
N MET A 47 -16.39 4.89 4.60
CA MET A 47 -16.50 6.25 5.07
C MET A 47 -17.42 6.31 6.28
N THR A 48 -17.01 7.06 7.30
CA THR A 48 -17.86 7.38 8.46
C THR A 48 -17.89 8.89 8.69
N LEU A 49 -19.02 9.39 9.18
CA LEU A 49 -19.15 10.74 9.69
C LEU A 49 -19.76 10.71 11.09
N MET A 50 -19.23 11.59 11.94
CA MET A 50 -19.70 11.87 13.29
C MET A 50 -20.04 13.36 13.35
N ALA A 51 -21.32 13.70 13.36
CA ALA A 51 -21.77 15.08 13.57
C ALA A 51 -21.88 15.40 15.08
N GLY A 52 -21.79 16.69 15.42
CA GLY A 52 -22.07 17.19 16.75
C GLY A 52 -23.58 17.24 17.04
N ALA A 53 -23.98 17.04 18.29
CA ALA A 53 -25.39 16.90 18.71
C ALA A 53 -26.30 18.14 18.56
N SER A 54 -25.91 19.14 17.78
CA SER A 54 -26.67 20.36 17.46
C SER A 54 -27.16 20.43 16.01
N GLY A 55 -26.93 19.40 15.20
CA GLY A 55 -27.41 19.29 13.83
C GLY A 55 -26.89 18.04 13.11
N ASP A 56 -27.54 17.76 11.99
CA ASP A 56 -27.50 16.51 11.23
C ASP A 56 -26.87 16.77 9.84
N ALA A 57 -26.04 15.85 9.34
CA ALA A 57 -25.27 16.03 8.11
C ALA A 57 -25.06 14.72 7.31
N ASP A 58 -25.69 14.65 6.14
CA ASP A 58 -25.57 13.57 5.15
C ASP A 58 -24.14 13.40 4.58
N ILE A 59 -23.82 12.16 4.15
CA ILE A 59 -22.71 11.85 3.23
C ILE A 59 -23.27 11.48 1.85
N TYR A 60 -22.73 12.05 0.76
CA TYR A 60 -22.93 11.55 -0.61
C TYR A 60 -21.59 11.31 -1.31
N LEU A 61 -21.39 10.13 -1.89
CA LEU A 61 -20.18 9.72 -2.61
C LEU A 61 -20.41 9.70 -4.12
N TYR A 62 -19.48 10.29 -4.87
CA TYR A 62 -19.46 10.38 -6.33
C TYR A 62 -18.12 9.92 -6.89
N ARG A 63 -18.11 9.47 -8.15
CA ARG A 63 -16.90 9.16 -8.93
C ARG A 63 -16.90 9.94 -10.23
N ASP A 64 -15.99 10.89 -10.36
CA ASP A 64 -15.73 11.62 -11.61
C ASP A 64 -15.19 10.60 -12.63
N SER A 65 -16.11 10.15 -13.49
CA SER A 65 -15.94 8.98 -14.36
C SER A 65 -15.62 9.37 -15.79
N ASN A 66 -15.78 10.66 -16.13
CA ASN A 66 -15.32 11.25 -17.38
C ASN A 66 -14.05 12.11 -17.22
N SER A 67 -13.59 12.34 -15.98
CA SER A 67 -12.42 13.13 -15.60
C SER A 67 -12.52 14.63 -15.96
N ASN A 68 -13.73 15.20 -15.91
CA ASN A 68 -13.96 16.62 -16.20
C ASN A 68 -13.81 17.54 -14.97
N GLY A 69 -13.67 16.98 -13.75
CA GLY A 69 -13.48 17.73 -12.51
C GLY A 69 -14.76 18.32 -11.91
N THR A 70 -15.94 17.97 -12.45
CA THR A 70 -17.27 18.31 -11.94
C THR A 70 -18.02 17.03 -11.53
N ILE A 71 -19.30 17.14 -11.14
CA ILE A 71 -20.13 15.99 -10.76
C ILE A 71 -21.34 15.95 -11.68
N ASP A 72 -21.39 14.92 -12.52
CA ASP A 72 -22.42 14.74 -13.53
C ASP A 72 -23.60 13.85 -13.06
N LYS A 73 -24.73 13.98 -13.78
CA LYS A 73 -25.92 13.16 -13.51
C LYS A 73 -25.66 11.69 -13.84
N GLY A 74 -25.44 10.90 -12.80
CA GLY A 74 -25.17 9.46 -12.88
C GLY A 74 -23.91 9.02 -12.15
N GLU A 75 -23.10 9.97 -11.68
CA GLU A 75 -21.82 9.69 -11.02
C GLU A 75 -21.93 9.44 -9.50
N MET A 76 -23.12 9.60 -8.92
CA MET A 76 -23.38 9.30 -7.51
C MET A 76 -23.40 7.78 -7.30
N LEU A 77 -22.47 7.28 -6.47
CA LEU A 77 -22.34 5.86 -6.17
C LEU A 77 -23.19 5.42 -4.98
N ARG A 78 -23.23 6.24 -3.93
CA ARG A 78 -23.92 5.94 -2.66
C ARG A 78 -24.15 7.22 -1.85
N SER A 79 -25.08 7.18 -0.92
CA SER A 79 -25.22 8.15 0.16
C SER A 79 -25.55 7.46 1.47
N SER A 80 -25.29 8.14 2.58
CA SER A 80 -25.79 7.81 3.92
C SER A 80 -26.57 9.02 4.42
N ILE A 81 -27.84 8.81 4.72
CA ILE A 81 -28.86 9.85 5.02
C ILE A 81 -29.74 9.39 6.20
N ASN A 82 -29.10 8.87 7.25
CA ASN A 82 -29.78 8.31 8.42
C ASN A 82 -30.19 9.46 9.35
N ASP A 83 -31.36 9.39 9.99
CA ASP A 83 -31.73 10.38 11.02
C ASP A 83 -30.70 10.37 12.17
N GLY A 84 -30.00 11.47 12.42
CA GLY A 84 -29.15 11.63 13.61
C GLY A 84 -27.84 12.41 13.42
N ASN A 85 -26.74 11.78 13.82
CA ASN A 85 -25.39 12.36 13.81
C ASN A 85 -24.31 11.31 13.47
N GLN A 86 -24.69 10.23 12.80
CA GLN A 86 -23.86 9.04 12.57
C GLN A 86 -24.18 8.38 11.22
N GLU A 87 -23.33 8.68 10.25
CA GLU A 87 -23.49 8.29 8.86
C GLU A 87 -22.34 7.36 8.48
N SER A 88 -22.65 6.29 7.75
CA SER A 88 -21.65 5.31 7.35
C SER A 88 -22.02 4.71 5.99
N LEU A 89 -21.00 4.59 5.13
CA LEU A 89 -21.12 3.87 3.88
C LEU A 89 -19.85 3.06 3.61
N SER A 90 -20.05 1.83 3.15
CA SER A 90 -18.99 0.97 2.62
C SER A 90 -19.34 0.54 1.20
N LEU A 91 -18.34 0.49 0.33
CA LEU A 91 -18.44 -0.08 -1.02
C LEU A 91 -17.19 -0.92 -1.29
N THR A 92 -17.39 -2.08 -1.89
CA THR A 92 -16.31 -3.01 -2.24
C THR A 92 -15.90 -2.84 -3.71
N GLY A 93 -14.62 -3.03 -4.04
CA GLY A 93 -14.13 -3.08 -5.42
C GLY A 93 -14.26 -1.77 -6.21
N LEU A 94 -14.06 -0.62 -5.58
CA LEU A 94 -14.02 0.67 -6.27
C LEU A 94 -12.76 0.79 -7.13
N ALA A 95 -12.94 0.97 -8.43
CA ALA A 95 -11.84 1.10 -9.39
C ALA A 95 -11.02 2.37 -9.19
N THR A 96 -9.80 2.41 -9.74
CA THR A 96 -8.96 3.62 -9.74
C THR A 96 -9.66 4.83 -10.34
N GLY A 97 -9.27 6.04 -9.89
CA GLY A 97 -9.81 7.30 -10.39
C GLY A 97 -9.99 8.36 -9.30
N THR A 98 -10.58 9.50 -9.68
CA THR A 98 -10.94 10.59 -8.76
C THR A 98 -12.35 10.38 -8.20
N TYR A 99 -12.49 10.58 -6.89
CA TYR A 99 -13.73 10.48 -6.14
C TYR A 99 -13.99 11.77 -5.37
N TYR A 100 -15.28 12.06 -5.15
CA TYR A 100 -15.74 13.23 -4.43
C TYR A 100 -16.74 12.80 -3.35
N ALA A 101 -16.48 13.18 -2.10
CA ALA A 101 -17.43 13.04 -1.01
C ALA A 101 -18.01 14.40 -0.63
N LEU A 102 -19.31 14.56 -0.79
CA LEU A 102 -20.08 15.71 -0.33
C LEU A 102 -20.56 15.46 1.10
N ILE A 103 -20.24 16.37 2.01
CA ILE A 103 -20.91 16.46 3.30
C ILE A 103 -21.93 17.60 3.23
N LYS A 104 -23.18 17.29 3.56
CA LYS A 104 -24.30 18.22 3.37
C LYS A 104 -25.19 18.26 4.61
N GLN A 105 -25.39 19.46 5.15
CA GLN A 105 -26.37 19.71 6.21
C GLN A 105 -27.75 19.14 5.82
N TYR A 106 -28.31 18.31 6.69
CA TYR A 106 -29.74 17.95 6.66
C TYR A 106 -30.53 18.88 7.58
N SER A 107 -30.08 19.10 8.83
CA SER A 107 -30.73 20.02 9.76
C SER A 107 -29.77 20.64 10.79
N GLY A 108 -30.19 21.73 11.45
CA GLY A 108 -29.41 22.39 12.51
C GLY A 108 -28.07 22.98 12.03
N THR A 109 -27.19 23.31 12.97
CA THR A 109 -25.80 23.71 12.66
C THR A 109 -24.86 22.81 13.43
N THR A 110 -23.97 22.12 12.72
CA THR A 110 -23.12 21.09 13.30
C THR A 110 -21.69 21.16 12.78
N ASN A 111 -20.74 20.82 13.64
CA ASN A 111 -19.38 20.47 13.25
C ASN A 111 -19.34 18.95 13.07
N TYR A 112 -18.59 18.46 12.09
CA TYR A 112 -18.45 17.02 11.85
C TYR A 112 -16.98 16.59 11.85
N THR A 113 -16.76 15.32 12.16
CA THR A 113 -15.53 14.59 11.81
C THR A 113 -15.89 13.57 10.74
N VAL A 114 -15.18 13.57 9.62
CA VAL A 114 -15.28 12.53 8.59
C VAL A 114 -14.01 11.70 8.60
N SER A 115 -14.14 10.39 8.45
CA SER A 115 -13.02 9.46 8.23
C SER A 115 -13.25 8.70 6.94
N LEU A 116 -12.17 8.54 6.16
CA LEU A 116 -12.14 7.73 4.95
C LEU A 116 -11.02 6.71 5.10
N THR A 117 -11.37 5.44 5.03
CA THR A 117 -10.43 4.32 4.96
C THR A 117 -10.62 3.66 3.61
N ALA A 118 -9.58 3.74 2.79
CA ALA A 118 -9.47 2.97 1.56
C ALA A 118 -8.47 1.84 1.82
N ASP A 119 -8.90 0.63 1.49
CA ASP A 119 -8.16 -0.62 1.65
C ASP A 119 -8.06 -1.25 0.25
N ALA A 120 -6.83 -1.55 -0.17
CA ALA A 120 -6.52 -2.10 -1.48
C ALA A 120 -5.61 -3.34 -1.39
N ALA A 121 -5.45 -3.92 -0.20
CA ALA A 121 -4.75 -5.17 -0.01
C ALA A 121 -5.64 -6.36 -0.44
N GLY A 122 -5.24 -7.57 -0.09
CA GLY A 122 -6.11 -8.75 -0.16
C GLY A 122 -5.89 -9.61 1.08
N GLU A 123 -6.94 -10.26 1.57
CA GLU A 123 -6.93 -11.03 2.83
C GLU A 123 -6.18 -12.38 2.72
N THR A 124 -5.72 -12.74 1.51
CA THR A 124 -5.00 -13.99 1.25
C THR A 124 -3.88 -13.79 0.22
N LEU A 125 -3.03 -14.82 0.01
CA LEU A 125 -2.03 -14.81 -1.06
C LEU A 125 -2.64 -14.74 -2.48
N THR A 126 -3.91 -15.12 -2.65
CA THR A 126 -4.56 -15.22 -3.97
C THR A 126 -4.99 -13.84 -4.49
N ASP A 127 -5.64 -13.06 -3.64
CA ASP A 127 -6.10 -11.69 -3.91
C ASP A 127 -5.02 -10.63 -3.61
N ALA A 128 -3.98 -10.96 -2.82
CA ALA A 128 -2.81 -10.14 -2.49
C ALA A 128 -2.43 -9.09 -3.54
N ARG A 129 -2.38 -7.81 -3.13
CA ARG A 129 -2.17 -6.64 -4.01
C ARG A 129 -0.90 -6.80 -4.85
N ASN A 130 -1.07 -6.95 -6.16
CA ASN A 130 0.04 -7.22 -7.06
C ASN A 130 0.87 -5.94 -7.33
N LEU A 131 2.11 -5.95 -6.84
CA LEU A 131 3.08 -4.88 -7.05
C LEU A 131 3.87 -5.04 -8.36
N GLY A 132 3.88 -6.24 -8.97
CA GLY A 132 4.78 -6.59 -10.07
C GLY A 132 6.23 -6.77 -9.62
N THR A 133 7.20 -6.57 -10.51
CA THR A 133 8.61 -6.47 -10.12
C THR A 133 8.80 -5.31 -9.13
N LEU A 134 9.47 -5.58 -8.01
CA LEU A 134 9.87 -4.57 -7.04
C LEU A 134 11.25 -4.02 -7.40
N SER A 135 11.35 -2.70 -7.53
CA SER A 135 12.60 -1.99 -7.82
C SER A 135 12.50 -0.52 -7.40
N GLY A 136 13.63 0.08 -6.99
CA GLY A 136 13.66 1.45 -6.47
C GLY A 136 12.88 1.57 -5.16
N ASN A 137 12.36 2.76 -4.84
CA ASN A 137 11.52 3.01 -3.67
C ASN A 137 10.05 3.17 -4.08
N ARG A 138 9.14 2.51 -3.36
CA ARG A 138 7.69 2.56 -3.56
C ARG A 138 6.97 2.64 -2.22
N THR A 139 5.88 3.41 -2.18
CA THR A 139 5.09 3.65 -0.97
C THR A 139 3.62 3.31 -1.22
N PHE A 140 3.01 2.60 -0.28
CA PHE A 140 1.60 2.22 -0.27
C PHE A 140 0.95 2.68 1.02
N LYS A 141 -0.38 2.83 1.00
CA LYS A 141 -1.21 3.15 2.16
C LYS A 141 -2.46 2.28 2.06
N ASP A 142 -2.74 1.56 3.13
CA ASP A 142 -3.88 0.65 3.34
C ASP A 142 -4.17 0.62 4.86
N TYR A 143 -4.90 -0.39 5.34
CA TYR A 143 -5.49 -0.43 6.67
C TYR A 143 -5.72 -1.88 7.12
N VAL A 144 -5.30 -2.20 8.35
CA VAL A 144 -5.71 -3.44 9.02
C VAL A 144 -6.53 -3.15 10.28
N GLY A 145 -7.42 -4.07 10.64
CA GLY A 145 -8.28 -3.97 11.80
C GLY A 145 -9.22 -5.15 11.98
N THR A 146 -10.13 -5.04 12.95
CA THR A 146 -11.04 -6.11 13.40
C THR A 146 -12.03 -6.66 12.35
N SER A 147 -12.07 -6.08 11.14
CA SER A 147 -12.86 -6.56 9.99
C SER A 147 -12.02 -6.98 8.79
N ALA A 148 -10.72 -6.69 8.80
CA ALA A 148 -9.77 -6.87 7.71
C ALA A 148 -8.39 -7.12 8.36
N LEU A 149 -8.07 -8.39 8.61
CA LEU A 149 -7.03 -8.74 9.60
C LEU A 149 -5.63 -8.79 9.00
N ASP A 150 -5.54 -9.03 7.68
CA ASP A 150 -4.32 -9.44 7.02
C ASP A 150 -4.18 -8.81 5.63
N ASP A 151 -3.35 -7.78 5.53
CA ASP A 151 -3.07 -7.11 4.27
C ASP A 151 -1.91 -7.79 3.54
N PHE A 152 -2.22 -8.59 2.50
CA PHE A 152 -1.22 -9.18 1.64
C PHE A 152 -0.89 -8.33 0.40
N TYR A 153 0.40 -8.21 0.13
CA TYR A 153 0.97 -7.70 -1.11
C TYR A 153 1.83 -8.79 -1.75
N ARG A 154 1.86 -8.87 -3.09
CA ARG A 154 2.75 -9.80 -3.81
C ARG A 154 3.68 -9.06 -4.77
N PHE A 155 4.93 -9.48 -4.82
CA PHE A 155 5.96 -8.88 -5.68
C PHE A 155 6.94 -9.93 -6.23
N GLN A 156 7.66 -9.54 -7.29
CA GLN A 156 8.72 -10.32 -7.91
C GLN A 156 10.06 -9.60 -7.73
N LEU A 157 11.14 -10.37 -7.54
CA LEU A 157 12.51 -9.93 -7.75
C LEU A 157 13.08 -10.64 -8.98
N ASP A 158 13.57 -9.88 -9.96
CA ASP A 158 14.12 -10.42 -11.22
C ASP A 158 15.62 -10.76 -11.12
N SER A 159 16.31 -10.20 -10.12
CA SER A 159 17.68 -10.48 -9.71
C SER A 159 17.77 -10.59 -8.18
N ALA A 160 18.87 -11.14 -7.65
CA ALA A 160 19.14 -11.06 -6.21
C ALA A 160 19.21 -9.58 -5.79
N SER A 161 18.52 -9.20 -4.71
CA SER A 161 18.30 -7.79 -4.36
C SER A 161 18.51 -7.50 -2.88
N ASN A 162 19.04 -6.31 -2.60
CA ASN A 162 19.05 -5.71 -1.28
C ASN A 162 17.69 -5.05 -1.06
N VAL A 163 16.95 -5.50 -0.03
CA VAL A 163 15.56 -5.08 0.21
C VAL A 163 15.38 -4.43 1.58
N ASN A 164 14.52 -3.43 1.65
CA ASN A 164 14.06 -2.80 2.88
C ASN A 164 12.54 -2.65 2.82
N PHE A 165 11.87 -3.00 3.91
CA PHE A 165 10.44 -2.81 4.09
C PHE A 165 10.22 -2.13 5.43
N SER A 166 9.36 -1.11 5.49
CA SER A 166 8.99 -0.47 6.74
C SER A 166 7.51 -0.11 6.79
N LEU A 167 6.87 -0.49 7.89
CA LEU A 167 5.49 -0.16 8.21
C LEU A 167 5.50 1.08 9.10
N THR A 168 4.77 2.12 8.73
CA THR A 168 4.86 3.45 9.39
C THR A 168 3.49 4.10 9.51
N ASN A 169 3.39 5.21 10.27
CA ASN A 169 2.15 5.96 10.48
C ASN A 169 1.04 5.10 11.14
N LEU A 170 1.44 4.20 12.04
CA LEU A 170 0.53 3.37 12.81
C LEU A 170 -0.14 4.16 13.95
N SER A 171 -1.35 3.76 14.33
CA SER A 171 -2.11 4.25 15.48
C SER A 171 -2.53 3.14 16.45
N ALA A 172 -2.28 1.89 16.07
CA ALA A 172 -2.48 0.67 16.86
C ALA A 172 -1.40 -0.36 16.44
N ASP A 173 -1.41 -1.56 17.01
CA ASP A 173 -0.34 -2.56 16.88
C ASP A 173 -0.56 -3.47 15.65
N ALA A 174 0.45 -3.56 14.79
CA ALA A 174 0.42 -4.33 13.54
C ALA A 174 1.81 -4.83 13.12
N ASP A 175 1.91 -6.14 12.92
CA ASP A 175 3.13 -6.87 12.58
C ASP A 175 3.44 -6.85 11.08
N LEU A 176 4.72 -6.94 10.71
CA LEU A 176 5.16 -7.04 9.31
C LEU A 176 5.96 -8.33 9.07
N TYR A 177 5.56 -9.12 8.08
CA TYR A 177 6.25 -10.34 7.65
C TYR A 177 6.61 -10.30 6.16
N LEU A 178 7.76 -10.89 5.82
CA LEU A 178 8.15 -11.28 4.47
C LEU A 178 7.98 -12.79 4.34
N VAL A 179 7.17 -13.24 3.38
CA VAL A 179 6.75 -14.63 3.21
C VAL A 179 7.05 -15.13 1.80
N GLN A 180 7.35 -16.42 1.66
CA GLN A 180 7.42 -17.12 0.38
C GLN A 180 6.64 -18.44 0.48
N ASP A 181 5.53 -18.53 -0.25
CA ASP A 181 4.80 -19.79 -0.46
C ASP A 181 5.72 -20.76 -1.21
N PHE A 182 6.29 -21.72 -0.49
CA PHE A 182 7.28 -22.66 -1.02
C PHE A 182 6.64 -23.88 -1.69
N ASN A 183 5.36 -24.12 -1.40
CA ASN A 183 4.64 -25.31 -1.83
C ASN A 183 3.53 -25.04 -2.87
N PHE A 184 3.30 -23.75 -3.17
CA PHE A 184 2.39 -23.18 -4.16
C PHE A 184 0.91 -23.49 -3.89
N ASN A 185 0.50 -23.54 -2.61
CA ASN A 185 -0.90 -23.81 -2.23
C ASN A 185 -1.75 -22.54 -1.99
N GLY A 186 -1.13 -21.35 -1.93
CA GLY A 186 -1.83 -20.08 -1.74
C GLY A 186 -2.17 -19.73 -0.29
N ARG A 187 -1.42 -20.25 0.69
CA ARG A 187 -1.56 -19.98 2.13
C ARG A 187 -0.20 -19.61 2.74
N VAL A 188 -0.22 -19.21 4.02
CA VAL A 188 0.99 -19.00 4.82
C VAL A 188 1.07 -20.09 5.87
N GLU A 189 2.17 -20.86 5.84
CA GLU A 189 2.38 -22.00 6.72
C GLU A 189 3.68 -21.88 7.55
N ASP A 190 3.81 -22.68 8.62
CA ASP A 190 4.94 -22.64 9.55
C ASP A 190 6.28 -22.90 8.83
N GLY A 191 7.12 -21.87 8.76
CA GLY A 191 8.42 -21.91 8.06
C GLY A 191 8.48 -21.15 6.74
N GLU A 192 7.35 -20.61 6.25
CA GLU A 192 7.30 -19.81 5.02
C GLU A 192 7.60 -18.31 5.24
N ALA A 193 7.57 -17.85 6.49
CA ALA A 193 8.05 -16.53 6.88
C ALA A 193 9.59 -16.49 6.89
N ILE A 194 10.19 -15.75 5.95
CA ILE A 194 11.65 -15.60 5.78
C ILE A 194 12.22 -14.58 6.76
N ALA A 195 11.47 -13.50 7.01
CA ALA A 195 11.84 -12.46 7.97
C ALA A 195 10.58 -11.76 8.49
N TRP A 196 10.67 -11.17 9.68
CA TRP A 196 9.55 -10.47 10.32
C TRP A 196 10.05 -9.36 11.24
N SER A 197 9.14 -8.45 11.58
CA SER A 197 9.32 -7.38 12.55
C SER A 197 7.99 -7.24 13.29
N THR A 198 8.06 -7.37 14.62
CA THR A 198 6.89 -7.48 15.51
C THR A 198 7.14 -6.68 16.81
N ARG A 199 7.23 -5.35 16.72
CA ARG A 199 7.42 -4.46 17.89
C ARG A 199 6.07 -3.93 18.37
N THR A 200 5.93 -3.83 19.69
CA THR A 200 4.65 -3.52 20.32
C THR A 200 4.18 -2.09 20.12
N ASP A 201 2.90 -1.87 20.40
CA ASP A 201 2.21 -0.59 20.36
C ASP A 201 2.19 -0.01 18.93
N SER A 202 1.97 1.29 18.77
CA SER A 202 2.07 1.93 17.44
C SER A 202 3.53 2.17 16.99
N THR A 203 4.44 1.24 17.29
CA THR A 203 5.83 1.29 16.82
C THR A 203 5.87 0.96 15.32
N SER A 204 6.64 1.72 14.54
CA SER A 204 6.84 1.40 13.12
C SER A 204 7.58 0.08 12.96
N GLU A 205 7.29 -0.76 11.96
CA GLU A 205 8.01 -2.02 11.70
C GLU A 205 9.08 -1.92 10.62
N THR A 206 10.08 -2.82 10.62
CA THR A 206 11.21 -2.76 9.68
C THR A 206 11.86 -4.11 9.41
N ILE A 207 11.79 -4.58 8.17
CA ILE A 207 12.57 -5.71 7.64
C ILE A 207 13.71 -5.16 6.76
N SER A 208 14.90 -5.77 6.83
CA SER A 208 15.99 -5.47 5.90
C SER A 208 16.83 -6.72 5.66
N LEU A 209 16.97 -7.11 4.38
CA LEU A 209 17.77 -8.24 3.95
C LEU A 209 18.73 -7.81 2.85
N GLN A 210 19.87 -8.49 2.74
CA GLN A 210 20.84 -8.29 1.66
C GLN A 210 20.91 -9.55 0.80
N GLY A 211 20.98 -9.39 -0.52
CA GLY A 211 21.01 -10.51 -1.46
C GLY A 211 19.82 -11.46 -1.36
N LEU A 212 18.60 -10.96 -1.07
CA LEU A 212 17.39 -11.78 -1.17
C LEU A 212 17.24 -12.24 -2.64
N ALA A 213 17.17 -13.55 -2.85
CA ALA A 213 17.26 -14.15 -4.19
C ALA A 213 16.15 -13.67 -5.14
N ALA A 214 16.37 -13.85 -6.45
CA ALA A 214 15.32 -13.69 -7.45
C ALA A 214 14.18 -14.69 -7.17
N GLY A 215 12.92 -14.24 -7.21
CA GLY A 215 11.78 -15.05 -6.80
C GLY A 215 10.51 -14.24 -6.56
N SER A 216 9.39 -14.95 -6.40
CA SER A 216 8.11 -14.38 -6.00
C SER A 216 8.00 -14.36 -4.48
N TYR A 217 7.55 -13.26 -3.92
CA TYR A 217 7.47 -13.01 -2.49
C TYR A 217 6.18 -12.28 -2.12
N TYR A 218 5.80 -12.41 -0.85
CA TYR A 218 4.68 -11.69 -0.27
C TYR A 218 5.13 -10.84 0.91
N LEU A 219 4.51 -9.68 1.08
CA LEU A 219 4.49 -8.97 2.36
C LEU A 219 3.12 -9.22 2.98
N ARG A 220 3.11 -9.55 4.27
CA ARG A 220 1.90 -9.63 5.11
C ARG A 220 2.00 -8.55 6.17
N VAL A 221 1.05 -7.64 6.21
CA VAL A 221 0.81 -6.79 7.39
C VAL A 221 -0.34 -7.44 8.16
N SER A 222 -0.07 -7.92 9.37
CA SER A 222 -1.08 -8.56 10.22
C SER A 222 -1.51 -7.56 11.28
N GLN A 223 -2.81 -7.42 11.53
CA GLN A 223 -3.27 -6.82 12.78
C GLN A 223 -2.70 -7.61 13.97
N TYR A 224 -2.21 -6.93 15.00
CA TYR A 224 -1.93 -7.52 16.31
C TYR A 224 -2.92 -7.03 17.38
N GLU A 225 -3.07 -5.71 17.55
CA GLU A 225 -4.09 -5.13 18.43
C GLU A 225 -4.65 -3.81 17.87
N GLY A 226 -5.98 -3.74 17.75
CA GLY A 226 -6.70 -2.51 17.40
C GLY A 226 -6.74 -2.22 15.89
N ASN A 227 -7.36 -1.10 15.51
CA ASN A 227 -7.58 -0.73 14.12
C ASN A 227 -6.57 0.35 13.71
N THR A 228 -5.86 0.18 12.60
CA THR A 228 -4.83 1.13 12.16
C THR A 228 -4.73 1.27 10.64
N ASN A 229 -4.77 2.52 10.16
CA ASN A 229 -4.22 2.83 8.84
C ASN A 229 -2.69 2.75 8.93
N TYR A 230 -2.01 2.57 7.81
CA TYR A 230 -0.55 2.61 7.79
C TYR A 230 0.02 3.19 6.49
N THR A 231 1.34 3.27 6.43
CA THR A 231 2.11 3.56 5.23
C THR A 231 3.24 2.54 5.12
N LEU A 232 3.12 1.64 4.16
CA LEU A 232 4.14 0.63 3.84
C LEU A 232 5.10 1.24 2.83
N ASN A 233 6.34 1.43 3.25
CA ASN A 233 7.44 1.79 2.36
C ASN A 233 8.22 0.53 2.02
N SER A 234 8.55 0.38 0.74
CA SER A 234 9.31 -0.75 0.21
C SER A 234 10.43 -0.23 -0.67
N SER A 235 11.59 -0.89 -0.63
CA SER A 235 12.59 -0.76 -1.66
C SER A 235 13.26 -2.08 -2.00
N ALA A 236 13.67 -2.19 -3.26
CA ALA A 236 14.58 -3.21 -3.74
C ALA A 236 15.60 -2.56 -4.67
N VAL A 237 16.87 -2.86 -4.45
CA VAL A 237 17.99 -2.48 -5.31
C VAL A 237 18.70 -3.77 -5.68
N SER A 238 19.00 -3.97 -6.97
CA SER A 238 19.77 -5.13 -7.43
C SER A 238 21.07 -5.24 -6.63
N ALA A 239 21.39 -6.44 -6.17
CA ALA A 239 22.65 -6.73 -5.51
C ALA A 239 23.70 -7.01 -6.61
N GLU A 240 24.19 -5.92 -7.22
CA GLU A 240 25.22 -5.95 -8.28
C GLU A 240 26.32 -6.98 -7.94
N PRO A 241 26.67 -7.92 -8.84
CA PRO A 241 27.67 -8.94 -8.55
C PRO A 241 29.04 -8.29 -8.36
N GLY A 242 29.62 -8.44 -7.18
CA GLY A 242 30.82 -7.68 -6.85
C GLY A 242 32.01 -8.01 -7.77
N ASN A 243 32.78 -6.98 -8.15
CA ASN A 243 33.87 -7.09 -9.13
C ASN A 243 35.12 -7.88 -8.65
N THR A 244 35.02 -8.65 -7.56
CA THR A 244 36.08 -9.53 -7.08
C THR A 244 35.49 -10.80 -6.48
N ILE A 245 36.30 -11.86 -6.41
CA ILE A 245 35.97 -13.11 -5.70
C ILE A 245 35.55 -12.85 -4.24
N GLY A 246 36.07 -11.78 -3.61
CA GLY A 246 35.79 -11.43 -2.21
C GLY A 246 34.45 -10.72 -1.97
N ASN A 247 33.74 -10.30 -3.02
CA ASN A 247 32.40 -9.72 -2.95
C ASN A 247 31.44 -10.31 -3.99
N ALA A 248 31.72 -11.52 -4.46
CA ALA A 248 30.89 -12.26 -5.41
C ALA A 248 29.45 -12.48 -4.89
N ALA A 249 28.46 -12.36 -5.75
CA ALA A 249 27.07 -12.64 -5.39
C ALA A 249 26.90 -14.14 -5.03
N GLU A 250 26.33 -14.45 -3.87
CA GLU A 250 26.01 -15.84 -3.48
C GLU A 250 24.68 -16.29 -4.13
N LEU A 251 24.77 -17.27 -5.03
CA LEU A 251 23.62 -17.96 -5.64
C LEU A 251 23.09 -19.11 -4.76
N GLY A 252 23.58 -19.24 -3.53
CA GLY A 252 23.19 -20.29 -2.58
C GLY A 252 23.59 -21.70 -3.03
N VAL A 253 22.71 -22.68 -2.77
CA VAL A 253 22.88 -24.07 -3.24
C VAL A 253 22.17 -24.22 -4.57
N LEU A 254 22.94 -24.51 -5.64
CA LEU A 254 22.39 -24.61 -6.98
C LEU A 254 21.44 -25.81 -7.09
N THR A 255 20.17 -25.53 -7.38
CA THR A 255 19.14 -26.53 -7.66
C THR A 255 18.37 -26.16 -8.92
N GLY A 256 18.09 -27.16 -9.77
CA GLY A 256 17.48 -26.95 -11.09
C GLY A 256 18.36 -26.12 -12.04
N GLN A 257 17.70 -25.51 -13.03
CA GLN A 257 18.30 -24.45 -13.85
C GLN A 257 18.05 -23.10 -13.16
N GLN A 258 19.08 -22.26 -13.10
CA GLN A 258 18.96 -20.87 -12.69
C GLN A 258 19.28 -19.97 -13.89
N VAL A 259 18.57 -18.85 -14.03
CA VAL A 259 18.78 -17.86 -15.09
C VAL A 259 19.05 -16.52 -14.44
N ILE A 260 20.30 -16.07 -14.54
CA ILE A 260 20.76 -14.79 -14.02
C ILE A 260 20.60 -13.74 -15.13
N ARG A 261 20.23 -12.51 -14.78
CA ARG A 261 20.14 -11.38 -15.71
C ARG A 261 20.92 -10.21 -15.12
N ASP A 262 22.03 -9.87 -15.77
CA ASP A 262 22.94 -8.83 -15.30
C ASP A 262 23.62 -8.10 -16.47
N ALA A 263 24.37 -7.03 -16.19
CA ALA A 263 24.85 -6.12 -17.24
C ALA A 263 26.19 -5.39 -16.94
N VAL A 264 27.32 -6.08 -17.14
CA VAL A 264 28.64 -5.43 -17.22
C VAL A 264 28.65 -4.21 -18.16
N SER A 265 29.31 -3.16 -17.71
CA SER A 265 29.36 -1.83 -18.31
C SER A 265 30.81 -1.28 -18.40
N ARG A 266 30.96 0.05 -18.55
CA ARG A 266 32.27 0.72 -18.53
C ARG A 266 32.74 1.15 -17.14
N THR A 267 31.84 1.15 -16.16
CA THR A 267 32.09 1.55 -14.76
C THR A 267 32.05 0.37 -13.80
N ASP A 268 31.35 -0.68 -14.21
CA ASP A 268 31.21 -1.97 -13.56
C ASP A 268 31.64 -3.00 -14.62
N THR A 269 32.74 -3.73 -14.44
CA THR A 269 33.43 -4.37 -15.59
C THR A 269 33.49 -5.90 -15.54
N GLN A 270 33.09 -6.49 -14.42
CA GLN A 270 33.33 -7.88 -14.06
C GLN A 270 32.30 -8.31 -13.03
N ASP A 271 31.53 -9.35 -13.34
CA ASP A 271 30.58 -9.94 -12.41
C ASP A 271 31.21 -11.19 -11.79
N PHE A 272 31.31 -11.27 -10.46
CA PHE A 272 31.64 -12.53 -9.79
C PHE A 272 30.40 -13.13 -9.13
N PHE A 273 30.18 -14.41 -9.40
CA PHE A 273 29.15 -15.23 -8.76
C PHE A 273 29.81 -16.39 -8.01
N SER A 274 29.17 -16.81 -6.92
CA SER A 274 29.57 -17.98 -6.14
C SER A 274 28.37 -18.88 -5.88
N LEU A 275 28.58 -20.20 -5.91
CA LEU A 275 27.53 -21.20 -5.77
C LEU A 275 28.04 -22.42 -5.02
N ARG A 276 27.13 -23.16 -4.41
CA ARG A 276 27.42 -24.38 -3.65
C ARG A 276 26.70 -25.57 -4.30
N LEU A 277 27.37 -26.72 -4.41
CA LEU A 277 26.77 -27.98 -4.86
C LEU A 277 26.57 -28.89 -3.64
N SER A 278 25.36 -29.42 -3.46
CA SER A 278 25.03 -30.33 -2.34
C SER A 278 25.54 -31.77 -2.55
N ALA A 279 25.87 -32.13 -3.79
CA ALA A 279 26.46 -33.42 -4.17
C ALA A 279 27.33 -33.26 -5.42
N THR A 280 28.17 -34.27 -5.71
CA THR A 280 28.93 -34.35 -6.96
C THR A 280 27.97 -34.32 -8.16
N SER A 281 28.05 -33.26 -8.96
CA SER A 281 27.10 -32.95 -10.02
C SER A 281 27.84 -32.51 -11.29
N ASN A 282 27.25 -32.75 -12.46
CA ASN A 282 27.67 -32.07 -13.68
C ASN A 282 27.14 -30.64 -13.65
N LEU A 283 27.96 -29.67 -14.03
CA LEU A 283 27.61 -28.26 -14.07
C LEU A 283 27.84 -27.73 -15.50
N THR A 284 26.86 -27.01 -16.02
CA THR A 284 26.92 -26.30 -17.30
C THR A 284 26.69 -24.83 -17.04
N LEU A 285 27.51 -23.96 -17.65
CA LEU A 285 27.29 -22.52 -17.70
C LEU A 285 27.18 -22.13 -19.17
N ASP A 286 26.03 -21.59 -19.55
CA ASP A 286 25.79 -20.98 -20.84
C ASP A 286 25.61 -19.47 -20.65
N LEU A 287 26.32 -18.66 -21.45
CA LEU A 287 26.15 -17.21 -21.50
C LEU A 287 25.52 -16.87 -22.86
N THR A 288 24.36 -16.20 -22.85
CA THR A 288 23.45 -16.07 -24.00
C THR A 288 22.97 -14.65 -24.21
#